data_AF-A0A8I1IIZ4-F1
#
_entry.id   AF-A0A8I1IIZ4-F1
#
_cell.length_a   1.000
_cell.length_b   1.000
_cell.length_c   1.000
_cell.angle_alpha   90.00
_cell.angle_beta   90.00
_cell.angle_gamma   90.00
#
_symmetry.space_group_name_H-M   'P 1'
#
loop_
_entity.id
_entity.type
_entity.pdbx_description
1 polymer ?
#
loop_
_entity_poly.entity_id
_entity_poly.type
_entity_poly.pdbx_seq_one_letter_code
_entity_poly.pdbx_strand_id
1 'polypeptide(L)'
;MDALSGFRRLVVKIGSALLVAPDGALRQGWLDGLAADVAAMRQARQDVVLVSSGSIALGRAALGLPAGTLPLEQAQAAAAVGQIRLARAYEAALAPHGLAAAQVLVTLEDSRDRRRYLNSRATLATLLGLGVVPIVNENDTVATDEIRFGDNDRLAAQISALVGADGLILLSDIDGFYSADPRRDPAARRFDRIAAITPEIAAMAGDAGTGLSRGGMRTKLMAAETATAAGATMAIAAGALDRPLAALARGAPATWFDAKGDPAAARKHWIRSMKPAGALTVDAGATAALARGKSLLPAGVTDVAGAFGRGDPVTIAGPAGPLGQGLIRYTAAEARAIAGRQSSDIAEILGYPGRAALIHRDDMAL
;
A
#
# COMPACT_ATOMS: atom_id res chain seq x y z
N MET A 1 25.20 -4.59 9.36
CA MET A 1 24.52 -3.57 8.52
C MET A 1 23.08 -3.51 8.97
N ASP A 2 22.49 -2.32 9.03
CA ASP A 2 21.07 -2.15 9.32
C ASP A 2 20.25 -2.75 8.17
N ALA A 3 19.40 -3.74 8.47
CA ALA A 3 18.61 -4.44 7.45
C ALA A 3 17.56 -3.55 6.76
N LEU A 4 17.22 -2.40 7.34
CA LEU A 4 16.17 -1.50 6.85
C LEU A 4 16.71 -0.22 6.22
N SER A 5 18.00 0.11 6.38
CA SER A 5 18.56 1.41 5.97
C SER A 5 18.53 1.68 4.46
N GLY A 6 18.36 0.65 3.63
CA GLY A 6 18.30 0.77 2.17
C GLY A 6 16.92 1.17 1.63
N PHE A 7 15.87 1.11 2.43
CA PHE A 7 14.51 1.38 1.98
C PHE A 7 14.16 2.86 2.15
N ARG A 8 13.68 3.54 1.11
CA ARG A 8 13.19 4.93 1.23
C ARG A 8 11.74 4.97 1.68
N ARG A 9 10.95 3.95 1.33
CA ARG A 9 9.55 3.83 1.72
C ARG A 9 9.23 2.41 2.16
N LEU A 10 8.66 2.27 3.36
CA LEU A 10 8.20 1.00 3.89
C LEU A 10 6.71 0.99 4.16
N VAL A 11 6.10 -0.16 3.89
CA VAL A 11 4.79 -0.53 4.44
C VAL A 11 5.01 -1.51 5.58
N VAL A 12 4.37 -1.27 6.73
CA VAL A 12 4.45 -2.16 7.90
C VAL A 12 3.05 -2.62 8.24
N LYS A 13 2.82 -3.93 8.13
CA LYS A 13 1.55 -4.54 8.49
C LYS A 13 1.58 -5.03 9.93
N ILE A 14 0.51 -4.74 10.65
CA ILE A 14 0.36 -5.06 12.06
C ILE A 14 -0.89 -5.93 12.23
N GLY A 15 -0.72 -7.14 12.77
CA GLY A 15 -1.83 -8.03 13.09
C GLY A 15 -2.56 -7.63 14.37
N SER A 16 -3.86 -7.95 14.47
CA SER A 16 -4.70 -7.59 15.62
C SER A 16 -4.13 -8.06 16.96
N ALA A 17 -3.51 -9.25 17.00
CA ALA A 17 -2.95 -9.84 18.22
C ALA A 17 -1.72 -9.08 18.79
N LEU A 18 -1.05 -8.27 17.96
CA LEU A 18 0.05 -7.42 18.40
C LEU A 18 -0.46 -6.15 19.06
N LEU A 19 -1.63 -5.67 18.63
CA LEU A 19 -2.18 -4.39 19.02
C LEU A 19 -3.23 -4.49 20.12
N VAL A 20 -3.98 -5.60 20.16
CA VAL A 20 -5.09 -5.83 21.09
C VAL A 20 -4.81 -7.10 21.89
N ALA A 21 -4.82 -6.99 23.21
CA ALA A 21 -4.68 -8.10 24.13
C ALA A 21 -5.94 -9.00 24.14
N PRO A 22 -5.86 -10.24 24.65
CA PRO A 22 -6.99 -11.18 24.65
C PRO A 22 -8.24 -10.66 25.37
N ASP A 23 -8.07 -9.79 26.37
CA ASP A 23 -9.12 -9.11 27.12
C ASP A 23 -9.77 -7.93 26.34
N GLY A 24 -9.28 -7.63 25.14
CA GLY A 24 -9.76 -6.53 24.30
C GLY A 24 -9.10 -5.19 24.60
N ALA A 25 -8.14 -5.13 25.54
CA ALA A 25 -7.40 -3.92 25.84
C ALA A 25 -6.35 -3.62 24.76
N LEU A 26 -6.13 -2.34 24.49
CA LEU A 26 -5.05 -1.91 23.62
C LEU A 26 -3.69 -2.17 24.31
N ARG A 27 -2.74 -2.75 23.58
CA ARG A 27 -1.36 -2.92 24.04
C ARG A 27 -0.58 -1.61 23.87
N GLN A 28 -0.88 -0.62 24.71
CA GLN A 28 -0.35 0.74 24.58
C GLN A 28 1.19 0.77 24.53
N GLY A 29 1.88 0.11 25.46
CA GLY A 29 3.35 0.12 25.47
C GLY A 29 4.00 -0.46 24.20
N TRP A 30 3.36 -1.45 23.57
CA TRP A 30 3.81 -1.98 22.29
C TRP A 30 3.60 -0.97 21.16
N LEU A 31 2.45 -0.30 21.15
CA LEU A 31 2.15 0.73 20.16
C LEU A 31 3.10 1.94 20.28
N ASP A 32 3.43 2.34 21.52
CA ASP A 32 4.39 3.41 21.79
C ASP A 32 5.80 3.02 21.29
N GLY A 33 6.21 1.77 21.52
CA GLY A 33 7.49 1.26 21.00
C GLY A 33 7.55 1.22 19.47
N LEU A 34 6.46 0.84 18.81
CA LEU A 34 6.33 0.95 17.35
C LEU A 34 6.36 2.41 16.89
N ALA A 35 5.69 3.33 17.58
CA ALA A 35 5.71 4.75 17.24
C ALA A 35 7.13 5.34 17.33
N ALA A 36 7.91 4.92 18.33
CA ALA A 36 9.33 5.28 18.45
C ALA A 36 10.18 4.73 17.30
N ASP A 37 9.89 3.53 16.80
CA ASP A 37 10.53 2.98 15.60
C ASP A 37 10.19 3.80 14.35
N VAL A 38 8.92 4.13 14.14
CA VAL A 38 8.47 4.98 13.03
C VAL A 38 9.14 6.36 13.11
N ALA A 39 9.23 6.95 14.30
CA ALA A 39 9.91 8.22 14.51
C ALA A 39 11.39 8.18 14.12
N ALA A 40 12.11 7.12 14.51
CA ALA A 40 13.51 6.94 14.12
C ALA A 40 13.68 6.82 12.59
N MET A 41 12.79 6.08 11.92
CA MET A 41 12.80 5.96 10.46
C MET A 41 12.48 7.29 9.76
N ARG A 42 11.53 8.07 10.28
CA ARG A 42 11.23 9.42 9.77
C ARG A 42 12.42 10.36 9.92
N GLN A 43 13.15 10.29 11.03
CA GLN A 43 14.39 11.06 11.24
C GLN A 43 15.46 10.66 10.21
N ALA A 44 15.51 9.38 9.82
CA ALA A 44 16.34 8.87 8.73
C ALA A 44 15.80 9.19 7.32
N ARG A 45 14.76 10.03 7.19
CA ARG A 45 14.09 10.43 5.94
C ARG A 45 13.45 9.26 5.18
N GLN A 46 13.04 8.21 5.89
CA GLN A 46 12.28 7.10 5.32
C GLN A 46 10.78 7.37 5.49
N ASP A 47 10.00 7.15 4.45
CA ASP A 47 8.53 7.18 4.51
C ASP A 47 8.00 5.87 5.10
N VAL A 48 7.00 5.95 5.98
CA VAL A 48 6.37 4.77 6.59
C VAL A 48 4.86 4.85 6.43
N VAL A 49 4.27 3.75 5.96
CA VAL A 49 2.82 3.53 5.93
C VAL A 49 2.51 2.35 6.85
N LEU A 50 1.58 2.54 7.79
CA LEU A 50 1.14 1.48 8.68
C LEU A 50 -0.17 0.89 8.15
N VAL A 51 -0.21 -0.44 8.00
CA VAL A 51 -1.43 -1.18 7.66
C VAL A 51 -1.85 -1.95 8.89
N SER A 52 -2.87 -1.45 9.58
CA SER A 52 -3.24 -1.94 10.90
C SER A 52 -4.47 -2.82 10.86
N SER A 53 -4.55 -3.79 11.76
CA SER A 53 -5.78 -4.54 12.08
C SER A 53 -6.22 -4.21 13.51
N GLY A 54 -7.34 -4.77 13.96
CA GLY A 54 -7.75 -4.69 15.36
C GLY A 54 -8.94 -3.77 15.65
N SER A 55 -9.48 -3.07 14.64
CA SER A 55 -10.74 -2.33 14.71
C SER A 55 -11.85 -3.19 15.32
N ILE A 56 -12.10 -4.38 14.76
CA ILE A 56 -13.14 -5.29 15.25
C ILE A 56 -12.88 -5.71 16.71
N ALA A 57 -11.63 -6.03 17.06
CA ALA A 57 -11.31 -6.48 18.43
C ALA A 57 -11.54 -5.38 19.47
N LEU A 58 -11.13 -4.15 19.18
CA LEU A 58 -11.36 -2.98 20.04
C LEU A 58 -12.85 -2.64 20.14
N GLY A 59 -13.58 -2.69 19.03
CA GLY A 59 -15.00 -2.40 19.00
C GLY A 59 -15.84 -3.46 19.67
N ARG A 60 -15.47 -4.75 19.54
CA ARG A 60 -16.11 -5.87 20.22
C ARG A 60 -16.08 -5.68 21.74
N ALA A 61 -14.91 -5.34 22.29
CA ALA A 61 -14.75 -5.05 23.70
C ALA A 61 -15.59 -3.83 24.12
N ALA A 62 -15.60 -2.77 23.31
CA ALA A 62 -16.37 -1.56 23.59
C ALA A 62 -17.89 -1.76 23.56
N LEU A 63 -18.37 -2.70 22.76
CA LEU A 63 -19.79 -3.01 22.60
C LEU A 63 -20.27 -4.15 23.51
N GLY A 64 -19.37 -4.78 24.29
CA GLY A 64 -19.72 -5.95 25.11
C GLY A 64 -20.14 -7.18 24.29
N LEU A 65 -19.65 -7.29 23.05
CA LEU A 65 -19.98 -8.40 22.15
C LEU A 65 -19.21 -9.68 22.55
N PRO A 66 -19.79 -10.87 22.37
CA PRO A 66 -19.20 -12.13 22.82
C PRO A 66 -17.93 -12.50 22.03
N ALA A 67 -17.09 -13.34 22.64
CA ALA A 67 -15.97 -13.95 21.94
C ALA A 67 -16.44 -14.95 20.87
N GLY A 68 -15.59 -15.21 19.88
CA GLY A 68 -15.89 -16.13 18.76
C GLY A 68 -16.14 -15.40 17.44
N THR A 69 -16.74 -16.11 16.49
CA THR A 69 -17.13 -15.58 15.18
C THR A 69 -18.38 -14.73 15.35
N LEU A 70 -18.33 -13.46 14.92
CA LEU A 70 -19.48 -12.57 14.92
C LEU A 70 -20.25 -12.69 13.59
N PRO A 71 -21.58 -12.53 13.59
CA PRO A 71 -22.34 -12.21 12.39
C PRO A 71 -21.74 -10.99 11.68
N LEU A 72 -21.90 -10.91 10.35
CA LEU A 72 -21.28 -9.86 9.53
C LEU A 72 -21.63 -8.47 10.05
N GLU A 73 -22.92 -8.21 10.28
CA GLU A 73 -23.41 -6.92 10.75
C GLU A 73 -22.85 -6.54 12.14
N GLN A 74 -22.63 -7.51 13.02
CA GLN A 74 -22.00 -7.25 14.32
C GLN A 74 -20.50 -6.98 14.17
N ALA A 75 -19.83 -7.71 13.27
CA ALA A 75 -18.43 -7.47 12.96
C ALA A 75 -18.21 -6.08 12.33
N GLN A 76 -19.09 -5.65 11.42
CA GLN A 76 -19.07 -4.31 10.82
C GLN A 76 -19.38 -3.22 11.85
N ALA A 77 -20.36 -3.43 12.74
CA ALA A 77 -20.64 -2.50 13.83
C ALA A 77 -19.45 -2.37 14.80
N ALA A 78 -18.83 -3.51 15.16
CA ALA A 78 -17.61 -3.53 15.96
C ALA A 78 -16.46 -2.82 15.24
N ALA A 79 -16.24 -3.08 13.95
CA ALA A 79 -15.23 -2.39 13.17
C ALA A 79 -15.43 -0.87 13.19
N ALA A 80 -16.65 -0.38 12.94
CA ALA A 80 -16.95 1.05 12.95
C ALA A 80 -16.63 1.72 14.28
N VAL A 81 -17.03 1.11 15.41
CA VAL A 81 -16.74 1.63 16.76
C VAL A 81 -15.24 1.56 17.07
N GLY A 82 -14.61 0.43 16.79
CA GLY A 82 -13.22 0.22 17.11
C GLY A 82 -12.25 0.97 16.21
N GLN A 83 -12.65 1.33 14.99
CA GLN A 83 -11.85 2.13 14.07
C GLN A 83 -11.61 3.55 14.62
N ILE A 84 -12.58 4.14 15.33
CA ILE A 84 -12.39 5.42 16.04
C ILE A 84 -11.34 5.27 17.15
N ARG A 85 -11.42 4.19 17.92
CA ARG A 85 -10.47 3.89 19.01
C ARG A 85 -9.06 3.65 18.46
N LEU A 86 -8.97 2.91 17.35
CA LEU A 86 -7.73 2.63 16.65
C LEU A 86 -7.05 3.92 16.15
N ALA A 87 -7.82 4.80 15.48
CA ALA A 87 -7.29 6.09 15.00
C ALA A 87 -6.75 6.94 16.16
N ARG A 88 -7.53 7.07 17.26
CA ARG A 88 -7.10 7.81 18.45
C ARG A 88 -5.83 7.22 19.08
N ALA A 89 -5.71 5.90 19.13
CA ALA A 89 -4.53 5.24 19.66
C ALA A 89 -3.26 5.57 18.86
N TYR A 90 -3.32 5.48 17.53
CA TYR A 90 -2.19 5.84 16.67
C TYR A 90 -1.84 7.32 16.74
N GLU A 91 -2.85 8.20 16.73
CA GLU A 91 -2.64 9.64 16.88
C GLU A 91 -1.92 9.95 18.21
N ALA A 92 -2.40 9.38 19.32
CA ALA A 92 -1.80 9.58 20.64
C ALA A 92 -0.38 9.03 20.75
N ALA A 93 -0.09 7.88 20.12
CA ALA A 93 1.25 7.29 20.15
C ALA A 93 2.26 8.06 19.27
N LEU A 94 1.82 8.64 18.15
CA LEU A 94 2.69 9.37 17.22
C LEU A 94 2.88 10.85 17.61
N ALA A 95 1.92 11.47 18.30
CA ALA A 95 1.96 12.87 18.68
C ALA A 95 3.20 13.28 19.51
N PRO A 96 3.68 12.50 20.51
CA PRO A 96 4.91 12.82 21.25
C PRO A 96 6.16 12.92 20.38
N HIS A 97 6.14 12.30 19.19
CA HIS A 97 7.24 12.33 18.22
C HIS A 97 7.09 13.45 17.18
N GLY A 98 6.07 14.32 17.31
CA GLY A 98 5.77 15.37 16.33
C GLY A 98 5.27 14.83 14.99
N LEU A 99 4.77 13.60 14.96
CA LEU A 99 4.26 12.95 13.76
C LEU A 99 2.73 13.00 13.73
N ALA A 100 2.18 13.53 12.65
CA ALA A 100 0.75 13.45 12.39
C ALA A 100 0.39 12.06 11.85
N ALA A 101 -0.74 11.51 12.32
CA ALA A 101 -1.35 10.32 11.76
C ALA A 101 -2.47 10.72 10.77
N ALA A 102 -2.65 9.95 9.69
CA ALA A 102 -3.80 10.11 8.81
C ALA A 102 -4.52 8.77 8.62
N GLN A 103 -5.79 8.72 9.00
CA GLN A 103 -6.62 7.55 8.75
C GLN A 103 -6.94 7.43 7.26
N VAL A 104 -6.76 6.24 6.71
CA VAL A 104 -7.13 5.89 5.34
C VAL A 104 -7.90 4.59 5.36
N LEU A 105 -9.15 4.62 4.89
CA LEU A 105 -10.00 3.45 4.76
C LEU A 105 -10.18 3.11 3.28
N VAL A 106 -9.92 1.86 2.92
CA VAL A 106 -10.01 1.35 1.55
C VAL A 106 -10.57 -0.07 1.56
N THR A 107 -11.11 -0.55 0.44
CA THR A 107 -11.40 -1.97 0.25
C THR A 107 -10.42 -2.58 -0.74
N LEU A 108 -10.29 -3.91 -0.76
CA LEU A 108 -9.52 -4.61 -1.80
C LEU A 108 -10.05 -4.30 -3.22
N GLU A 109 -11.34 -3.96 -3.37
CA GLU A 109 -11.95 -3.61 -4.66
C GLU A 109 -11.52 -2.25 -5.20
N ASP A 110 -11.12 -1.32 -4.33
CA ASP A 110 -10.63 0.00 -4.75
C ASP A 110 -9.35 -0.10 -5.59
N SER A 111 -8.63 -1.22 -5.51
CA SER A 111 -7.49 -1.53 -6.36
C SER A 111 -7.87 -1.95 -7.79
N ARG A 112 -9.10 -2.46 -7.99
CA ARG A 112 -9.63 -2.91 -9.28
C ARG A 112 -10.26 -1.75 -10.07
N ASP A 113 -10.85 -0.78 -9.37
CA ASP A 113 -11.34 0.46 -9.98
C ASP A 113 -10.17 1.43 -10.21
N ARG A 114 -9.89 1.71 -11.48
CA ARG A 114 -8.78 2.57 -11.91
C ARG A 114 -8.82 3.96 -11.29
N ARG A 115 -10.01 4.57 -11.24
CA ARG A 115 -10.21 5.94 -10.77
C ARG A 115 -10.00 6.00 -9.27
N ARG A 116 -10.53 5.03 -8.52
CA ARG A 116 -10.33 4.92 -7.07
C ARG A 116 -8.86 4.66 -6.75
N TYR A 117 -8.21 3.72 -7.43
CA TYR A 117 -6.78 3.45 -7.31
C TYR A 117 -5.93 4.72 -7.44
N LEU A 118 -6.16 5.52 -8.48
CA LEU A 118 -5.39 6.75 -8.71
C LEU A 118 -5.66 7.83 -7.65
N ASN A 119 -6.89 7.92 -7.16
CA ASN A 119 -7.23 8.83 -6.09
C ASN A 119 -6.55 8.43 -4.79
N SER A 120 -6.66 7.17 -4.36
CA SER A 120 -5.99 6.66 -3.16
C SER A 120 -4.48 6.87 -3.23
N ARG A 121 -3.85 6.61 -4.38
CA ARG A 121 -2.43 6.87 -4.58
C ARG A 121 -2.06 8.33 -4.46
N ALA A 122 -2.83 9.23 -5.08
CA ALA A 122 -2.57 10.66 -5.01
C ALA A 122 -2.68 11.17 -3.57
N THR A 123 -3.68 10.72 -2.82
CA THR A 123 -3.85 11.04 -1.40
C THR A 123 -2.66 10.55 -0.58
N LEU A 124 -2.30 9.26 -0.67
CA LEU A 124 -1.17 8.70 0.07
C LEU A 124 0.16 9.38 -0.28
N ALA A 125 0.41 9.65 -1.56
CA ALA A 125 1.61 10.38 -1.98
C ALA A 125 1.66 11.80 -1.41
N THR A 126 0.51 12.48 -1.33
CA THR A 126 0.41 13.83 -0.74
C THR A 126 0.67 13.78 0.77
N LEU A 127 0.05 12.83 1.49
CA LEU A 127 0.26 12.64 2.93
C LEU A 127 1.74 12.39 3.26
N LEU A 128 2.39 11.49 2.51
CA LEU A 128 3.81 11.20 2.69
C LEU A 128 4.69 12.41 2.37
N GLY A 129 4.36 13.18 1.32
CA GLY A 129 5.04 14.42 0.99
C GLY A 129 4.92 15.51 2.07
N LEU A 130 3.83 15.51 2.85
CA LEU A 130 3.63 16.36 4.01
C LEU A 130 4.27 15.80 5.30
N GLY A 131 4.92 14.63 5.22
CA GLY A 131 5.56 13.96 6.35
C GLY A 131 4.60 13.28 7.32
N VAL A 132 3.33 13.13 6.94
CA VAL A 132 2.29 12.44 7.72
C VAL A 132 2.49 10.94 7.61
N VAL A 133 2.18 10.19 8.68
CA VAL A 133 2.18 8.72 8.71
C VAL A 133 0.77 8.21 8.39
N PRO A 134 0.52 7.60 7.21
CA PRO A 134 -0.78 7.04 6.91
C PRO A 134 -1.02 5.75 7.70
N ILE A 135 -2.20 5.66 8.32
CA ILE A 135 -2.72 4.49 9.03
C ILE A 135 -3.84 3.92 8.17
N VAL A 136 -3.50 2.90 7.39
CA VAL A 136 -4.42 2.24 6.46
C VAL A 136 -5.10 1.06 7.16
N ASN A 137 -6.41 0.95 6.99
CA ASN A 137 -7.17 -0.24 7.36
C ASN A 137 -8.27 -0.50 6.30
N GLU A 138 -8.84 -1.69 6.33
CA GLU A 138 -9.98 -2.03 5.50
C GLU A 138 -11.22 -1.23 5.93
N ASN A 139 -12.03 -0.79 4.96
CA ASN A 139 -13.32 -0.18 5.21
C ASN A 139 -14.39 -1.26 5.43
N ASP A 140 -14.34 -1.90 6.60
CA ASP A 140 -15.18 -3.04 6.96
C ASP A 140 -16.69 -2.79 6.76
N THR A 141 -17.17 -1.55 6.92
CA THR A 141 -18.60 -1.19 6.78
C THR A 141 -19.14 -1.40 5.36
N VAL A 142 -18.29 -1.27 4.34
CA VAL A 142 -18.69 -1.41 2.93
C VAL A 142 -18.05 -2.60 2.24
N ALA A 143 -17.15 -3.31 2.93
CA ALA A 143 -16.62 -4.57 2.46
C ALA A 143 -17.73 -5.63 2.49
N THR A 144 -18.04 -6.20 1.31
CA THR A 144 -19.08 -7.22 1.14
C THR A 144 -18.53 -8.65 1.15
N ASP A 145 -17.23 -8.81 0.96
CA ASP A 145 -16.57 -10.09 1.17
C ASP A 145 -16.63 -10.42 2.66
N GLU A 146 -16.94 -11.68 3.01
CA GLU A 146 -16.89 -12.16 4.39
C GLU A 146 -15.58 -11.71 5.03
N ILE A 147 -15.65 -10.97 6.14
CA ILE A 147 -14.47 -10.45 6.86
C ILE A 147 -13.56 -11.63 7.19
N ARG A 148 -12.48 -11.81 6.43
CA ARG A 148 -11.64 -13.00 6.50
C ARG A 148 -10.31 -12.65 7.19
N PHE A 149 -9.88 -13.56 8.04
CA PHE A 149 -8.55 -13.46 8.65
C PHE A 149 -7.47 -13.51 7.56
N GLY A 150 -6.61 -12.49 7.52
CA GLY A 150 -5.48 -12.38 6.57
C GLY A 150 -5.70 -11.39 5.44
N ASP A 151 -6.84 -10.71 5.37
CA ASP A 151 -7.10 -9.69 4.34
C ASP A 151 -6.12 -8.51 4.45
N ASN A 152 -5.70 -8.14 5.66
CA ASN A 152 -4.69 -7.07 5.81
C ASN A 152 -3.29 -7.46 5.32
N ASP A 153 -2.95 -8.74 5.16
CA ASP A 153 -1.68 -9.14 4.52
C ASP A 153 -1.75 -8.79 3.01
N ARG A 154 -2.89 -9.10 2.36
CA ARG A 154 -3.15 -8.74 0.96
C ARG A 154 -3.29 -7.24 0.77
N LEU A 155 -4.00 -6.56 1.67
CA LEU A 155 -4.13 -5.11 1.67
C LEU A 155 -2.76 -4.46 1.78
N ALA A 156 -1.89 -4.93 2.67
CA ALA A 156 -0.55 -4.36 2.82
C ALA A 156 0.30 -4.52 1.55
N ALA A 157 0.20 -5.66 0.86
CA ALA A 157 0.86 -5.83 -0.44
C ALA A 157 0.28 -4.91 -1.52
N GLN A 158 -1.04 -4.72 -1.57
CA GLN A 158 -1.66 -3.76 -2.49
C GLN A 158 -1.23 -2.33 -2.19
N ILE A 159 -1.18 -1.94 -0.91
CA ILE A 159 -0.71 -0.62 -0.48
C ILE A 159 0.76 -0.45 -0.83
N SER A 160 1.60 -1.47 -0.64
CA SER A 160 3.02 -1.47 -1.06
C SER A 160 3.15 -1.17 -2.54
N ALA A 161 2.38 -1.85 -3.39
CA ALA A 161 2.35 -1.58 -4.83
C ALA A 161 1.78 -0.19 -5.17
N LEU A 162 0.74 0.25 -4.45
CA LEU A 162 0.08 1.54 -4.65
C LEU A 162 1.02 2.71 -4.38
N VAL A 163 1.77 2.66 -3.27
CA VAL A 163 2.68 3.72 -2.87
C VAL A 163 4.08 3.55 -3.46
N GLY A 164 4.34 2.47 -4.19
CA GLY A 164 5.67 2.15 -4.72
C GLY A 164 6.70 2.02 -3.60
N ALA A 165 6.38 1.25 -2.57
CA ALA A 165 7.30 1.02 -1.45
C ALA A 165 8.50 0.16 -1.88
N ASP A 166 9.65 0.40 -1.27
CA ASP A 166 10.84 -0.42 -1.47
C ASP A 166 10.79 -1.69 -0.57
N GLY A 167 10.05 -1.62 0.54
CA GLY A 167 9.92 -2.71 1.51
C GLY A 167 8.51 -2.91 2.06
N LEU A 168 8.12 -4.16 2.28
CA LEU A 168 6.91 -4.57 3.03
C LEU A 168 7.30 -5.45 4.22
N ILE A 169 6.98 -5.03 5.43
CA ILE A 169 7.24 -5.82 6.65
C ILE A 169 5.91 -6.34 7.20
N LEU A 170 5.75 -7.66 7.24
CA LEU A 170 4.62 -8.31 7.92
C LEU A 170 5.05 -8.71 9.33
N LEU A 171 4.61 -7.94 10.32
CA LEU A 171 4.80 -8.29 11.72
C LEU A 171 3.78 -9.38 12.12
N SER A 172 4.29 -10.54 12.51
CA SER A 172 3.48 -11.74 12.82
C SER A 172 3.79 -12.31 14.21
N ASP A 173 2.98 -13.27 14.61
CA ASP A 173 3.22 -14.21 15.73
C ASP A 173 4.27 -15.29 15.42
N ILE A 174 4.92 -15.21 14.25
CA ILE A 174 6.00 -16.07 13.80
C ILE A 174 7.12 -15.19 13.23
N ASP A 175 8.34 -15.65 13.34
CA ASP A 175 9.56 -14.96 12.91
C ASP A 175 9.99 -15.31 11.47
N GLY A 176 9.14 -15.97 10.68
CA GLY A 176 9.45 -16.27 9.29
C GLY A 176 8.53 -17.28 8.61
N PHE A 177 8.89 -17.63 7.38
CA PHE A 177 8.37 -18.74 6.60
C PHE A 177 9.17 -20.01 6.93
N TYR A 178 8.47 -21.11 7.12
CA TYR A 178 9.05 -22.39 7.51
C TYR A 178 8.70 -23.47 6.48
N SER A 179 9.53 -24.52 6.38
CA SER A 179 9.31 -25.67 5.50
C SER A 179 8.05 -26.49 5.85
N ALA A 180 7.58 -26.38 7.09
CA ALA A 180 6.34 -26.93 7.62
C ALA A 180 5.90 -26.07 8.82
N ASP A 181 4.71 -26.32 9.40
CA ASP A 181 4.28 -25.61 10.61
C ASP A 181 5.18 -26.00 11.81
N PRO A 182 6.01 -25.09 12.35
CA PRO A 182 6.96 -25.41 13.42
C PRO A 182 6.27 -25.73 14.75
N ARG A 183 4.97 -25.45 14.89
CA ARG A 183 4.18 -25.83 16.07
C ARG A 183 3.79 -27.31 16.03
N ARG A 184 3.87 -27.95 14.86
CA ARG A 184 3.44 -29.33 14.62
C ARG A 184 4.61 -30.23 14.21
N ASP A 185 5.59 -29.68 13.51
CA ASP A 185 6.76 -30.38 13.04
C ASP A 185 8.05 -29.79 13.65
N PRO A 186 8.68 -30.48 14.63
CA PRO A 186 9.94 -30.05 15.21
C PRO A 186 11.12 -29.99 14.21
N ALA A 187 11.01 -30.67 13.05
CA ALA A 187 12.02 -30.63 12.00
C ALA A 187 11.83 -29.45 11.03
N ALA A 188 10.76 -28.64 11.20
CA ALA A 188 10.51 -27.47 10.38
C ALA A 188 11.66 -26.48 10.46
N ARG A 189 12.17 -26.05 9.30
CA ARG A 189 13.27 -25.09 9.20
C ARG A 189 12.76 -23.77 8.69
N ARG A 190 13.15 -22.67 9.34
CA ARG A 190 12.90 -21.32 8.84
C ARG A 190 13.80 -21.06 7.63
N PHE A 191 13.25 -20.40 6.63
CA PHE A 191 14.05 -19.83 5.55
C PHE A 191 14.49 -18.43 5.94
N ASP A 192 15.78 -18.11 5.91
CA ASP A 192 16.21 -16.73 6.17
C ASP A 192 15.97 -15.83 4.95
N ARG A 193 16.06 -16.41 3.74
CA ARG A 193 15.87 -15.70 2.48
C ARG A 193 15.28 -16.59 1.39
N ILE A 194 14.37 -16.04 0.61
CA ILE A 194 13.68 -16.66 -0.53
C ILE A 194 13.86 -15.73 -1.73
N ALA A 195 14.73 -16.11 -2.66
CA ALA A 195 15.02 -15.31 -3.86
C ALA A 195 13.84 -15.30 -4.85
N ALA A 196 13.10 -16.41 -4.91
CA ALA A 196 11.91 -16.54 -5.75
C ALA A 196 10.91 -17.49 -5.10
N ILE A 197 9.63 -17.17 -5.23
CA ILE A 197 8.53 -18.05 -4.82
C ILE A 197 8.30 -19.05 -5.94
N THR A 198 8.85 -20.25 -5.78
CA THR A 198 8.70 -21.37 -6.72
C THR A 198 7.46 -22.20 -6.38
N PRO A 199 6.98 -23.09 -7.27
CA PRO A 199 5.89 -24.02 -6.94
C PRO A 199 6.14 -24.84 -5.67
N GLU A 200 7.39 -25.21 -5.40
CA GLU A 200 7.78 -25.95 -4.18
C GLU A 200 7.60 -25.09 -2.92
N ILE A 201 8.05 -23.82 -2.95
CA ILE A 201 7.82 -22.87 -1.85
C ILE A 201 6.31 -22.61 -1.67
N ALA A 202 5.56 -22.50 -2.76
CA ALA A 202 4.12 -22.32 -2.71
C ALA A 202 3.40 -23.50 -2.05
N ALA A 203 3.82 -24.73 -2.36
CA ALA A 203 3.26 -25.95 -1.76
C ALA A 203 3.52 -26.02 -0.24
N MET A 204 4.66 -25.50 0.25
CA MET A 204 4.99 -25.48 1.69
C MET A 204 4.05 -24.60 2.52
N ALA A 205 3.32 -23.66 1.92
CA ALA A 205 2.33 -22.83 2.63
C ALA A 205 1.03 -23.58 3.01
N GLY A 206 0.88 -24.84 2.56
CA GLY A 206 -0.17 -25.79 2.94
C GLY A 206 -1.48 -25.74 2.13
N ASP A 207 -2.17 -26.87 2.05
CA ASP A 207 -3.49 -27.03 1.42
C ASP A 207 -4.66 -26.62 2.35
N ALA A 208 -5.76 -26.14 1.75
CA ALA A 208 -6.90 -25.48 2.39
C ALA A 208 -7.80 -26.36 3.31
N GLY A 209 -7.34 -27.53 3.77
CA GLY A 209 -8.23 -28.60 4.25
C GLY A 209 -8.25 -28.94 5.74
N THR A 210 -7.37 -28.40 6.60
CA THR A 210 -7.41 -28.73 8.04
C THR A 210 -8.05 -27.60 8.85
N GLY A 211 -9.25 -27.85 9.38
CA GLY A 211 -10.18 -26.89 9.99
C GLY A 211 -9.71 -26.08 11.20
N LEU A 212 -8.40 -26.05 11.49
CA LEU A 212 -7.77 -25.17 12.48
C LEU A 212 -6.66 -24.27 11.90
N SER A 213 -6.17 -24.53 10.68
CA SER A 213 -5.15 -23.69 10.06
C SER A 213 -5.82 -22.53 9.30
N ARG A 214 -6.15 -21.47 10.05
CA ARG A 214 -6.71 -20.21 9.54
C ARG A 214 -5.70 -19.49 8.63
N GLY A 215 -5.49 -19.98 7.40
CA GLY A 215 -4.98 -19.24 6.22
C GLY A 215 -3.71 -18.37 6.33
N GLY A 216 -3.00 -18.38 7.46
CA GLY A 216 -2.09 -17.31 7.85
C GLY A 216 -0.78 -17.29 7.06
N MET A 217 -0.23 -18.45 6.70
CA MET A 217 1.00 -18.50 5.91
C MET A 217 0.72 -18.33 4.41
N ARG A 218 -0.35 -18.94 3.89
CA ARG A 218 -0.77 -18.77 2.49
C ARG A 218 -1.04 -17.32 2.14
N THR A 219 -1.74 -16.58 3.00
CA THR A 219 -2.02 -15.15 2.78
C THR A 219 -0.75 -14.30 2.80
N LYS A 220 0.23 -14.62 3.66
CA LYS A 220 1.55 -13.98 3.64
C LYS A 220 2.32 -14.30 2.37
N LEU A 221 2.24 -15.53 1.86
CA LEU A 221 2.90 -15.88 0.61
C LEU A 221 2.28 -15.15 -0.59
N MET A 222 0.95 -15.05 -0.66
CA MET A 222 0.27 -14.24 -1.68
C MET A 222 0.65 -12.75 -1.59
N ALA A 223 0.80 -12.24 -0.37
CA ALA A 223 1.30 -10.89 -0.14
C ALA A 223 2.73 -10.74 -0.66
N ALA A 224 3.60 -11.72 -0.42
CA ALA A 224 4.98 -11.74 -0.92
C ALA A 224 5.03 -11.78 -2.46
N GLU A 225 4.22 -12.61 -3.10
CA GLU A 225 4.10 -12.64 -4.57
C GLU A 225 3.72 -11.27 -5.13
N THR A 226 2.71 -10.63 -4.54
CA THR A 226 2.23 -9.32 -4.98
C THR A 226 3.28 -8.22 -4.74
N ALA A 227 3.88 -8.18 -3.55
CA ALA A 227 4.86 -7.16 -3.19
C ALA A 227 6.15 -7.29 -4.01
N THR A 228 6.69 -8.51 -4.13
CA THR A 228 7.93 -8.75 -4.89
C THR A 228 7.76 -8.51 -6.38
N ALA A 229 6.60 -8.84 -6.97
CA ALA A 229 6.27 -8.49 -8.34
C ALA A 229 6.13 -6.97 -8.56
N ALA A 230 5.73 -6.22 -7.53
CA ALA A 230 5.71 -4.77 -7.53
C ALA A 230 7.07 -4.12 -7.24
N GLY A 231 8.15 -4.91 -7.12
CA GLY A 231 9.51 -4.45 -6.87
C GLY A 231 9.84 -4.17 -5.40
N ALA A 232 8.97 -4.56 -4.46
CA ALA A 232 9.21 -4.40 -3.02
C ALA A 232 9.81 -5.67 -2.41
N THR A 233 10.88 -5.54 -1.63
CA THR A 233 11.38 -6.64 -0.80
C THR A 233 10.40 -6.86 0.34
N MET A 234 10.04 -8.11 0.65
CA MET A 234 9.12 -8.40 1.75
C MET A 234 9.83 -9.13 2.90
N ALA A 235 9.47 -8.84 4.16
CA ALA A 235 9.87 -9.64 5.31
C ALA A 235 8.65 -10.18 6.06
N ILE A 236 8.77 -11.41 6.58
CA ILE A 236 7.94 -11.91 7.68
C ILE A 236 8.83 -11.92 8.92
N ALA A 237 8.43 -11.19 9.96
CA ALA A 237 9.22 -11.02 11.18
C ALA A 237 8.35 -11.07 12.44
N ALA A 238 8.97 -11.41 13.57
CA ALA A 238 8.31 -11.43 14.86
C ALA A 238 7.85 -10.03 15.27
N GLY A 239 6.56 -9.87 15.50
CA GLY A 239 5.96 -8.60 15.86
C GLY A 239 5.84 -8.34 17.36
N ALA A 240 5.96 -9.38 18.21
CA ALA A 240 5.67 -9.27 19.64
C ALA A 240 6.70 -8.48 20.45
N LEU A 241 7.86 -8.16 19.87
CA LEU A 241 8.88 -7.32 20.48
C LEU A 241 8.38 -5.88 20.60
N ASP A 242 8.75 -5.16 21.67
CA ASP A 242 8.30 -3.78 21.92
C ASP A 242 8.74 -2.80 20.83
N ARG A 243 9.93 -3.01 20.27
CA ARG A 243 10.50 -2.22 19.16
C ARG A 243 10.84 -3.13 17.98
N PRO A 244 9.82 -3.64 17.25
CA PRO A 244 10.00 -4.74 16.32
C PRO A 244 10.80 -4.34 15.07
N LEU A 245 10.67 -3.10 14.59
CA LEU A 245 11.41 -2.64 13.41
C LEU A 245 12.87 -2.36 13.78
N ALA A 246 13.13 -1.78 14.95
CA ALA A 246 14.51 -1.61 15.42
C ALA A 246 15.18 -2.96 15.72
N ALA A 247 14.44 -3.96 16.20
CA ALA A 247 14.96 -5.31 16.35
C ALA A 247 15.31 -5.93 14.99
N LEU A 248 14.42 -5.82 14.00
CA LEU A 248 14.67 -6.29 12.64
C LEU A 248 15.88 -5.60 11.99
N ALA A 249 15.99 -4.28 12.13
CA ALA A 249 17.16 -3.50 11.69
C ALA A 249 18.47 -4.03 12.27
N ARG A 250 18.45 -4.52 13.52
CA ARG A 250 19.61 -5.12 14.21
C ARG A 250 19.83 -6.60 13.90
N GLY A 251 19.07 -7.19 12.98
CA GLY A 251 19.22 -8.59 12.57
C GLY A 251 18.40 -9.58 13.40
N ALA A 252 17.27 -9.15 13.98
CA ALA A 252 16.31 -10.09 14.52
C ALA A 252 15.86 -11.10 13.44
N PRO A 253 15.54 -12.35 13.82
CA PRO A 253 15.17 -13.37 12.85
C PRO A 253 13.96 -12.97 12.00
N ALA A 254 14.06 -13.24 10.71
CA ALA A 254 13.05 -12.94 9.70
C ALA A 254 13.25 -13.84 8.47
N THR A 255 12.21 -13.99 7.67
CA THR A 255 12.34 -14.46 6.28
C THR A 255 12.21 -13.29 5.34
N TRP A 256 13.21 -13.10 4.49
CA TRP A 256 13.23 -12.08 3.44
C TRP A 256 12.86 -12.67 2.08
N PHE A 257 11.94 -12.04 1.35
CA PHE A 257 11.57 -12.35 -0.02
C PHE A 257 12.13 -11.26 -0.93
N ASP A 258 12.97 -11.65 -1.89
CA ASP A 258 13.65 -10.69 -2.76
C ASP A 258 12.72 -10.09 -3.82
N ALA A 259 12.87 -8.79 -4.05
CA ALA A 259 12.12 -8.06 -5.07
C ALA A 259 12.49 -8.53 -6.49
N LYS A 260 11.51 -8.53 -7.39
CA LYS A 260 11.73 -8.73 -8.82
C LYS A 260 12.00 -7.37 -9.48
N GLY A 261 13.26 -6.93 -9.44
CA GLY A 261 13.67 -5.62 -9.93
C GLY A 261 13.35 -4.49 -8.94
N ASP A 262 13.12 -3.28 -9.45
CA ASP A 262 12.81 -2.11 -8.61
C ASP A 262 11.34 -1.63 -8.77
N PRO A 263 10.76 -0.94 -7.77
CA PRO A 263 9.35 -0.52 -7.81
C PRO A 263 9.01 0.43 -8.96
N ALA A 264 9.95 1.30 -9.37
CA ALA A 264 9.71 2.26 -10.43
C ALA A 264 9.67 1.59 -11.81
N ALA A 265 10.54 0.61 -12.06
CA ALA A 265 10.53 -0.22 -13.25
C ALA A 265 9.26 -1.07 -13.34
N ALA A 266 8.89 -1.74 -12.23
CA ALA A 266 7.64 -2.51 -12.15
C ALA A 266 6.42 -1.64 -12.47
N ARG A 267 6.38 -0.42 -11.92
CA ARG A 267 5.33 0.56 -12.19
C ARG A 267 5.24 0.94 -13.66
N LYS A 268 6.37 1.28 -14.29
CA LYS A 268 6.42 1.65 -15.72
C LYS A 268 6.00 0.48 -16.61
N HIS A 269 6.42 -0.74 -16.28
CA HIS A 269 5.99 -1.94 -17.00
C HIS A 269 4.47 -2.15 -16.90
N TRP A 270 3.90 -2.00 -15.70
CA TRP A 270 2.46 -2.09 -15.49
C TRP A 270 1.67 -1.05 -16.29
N ILE A 271 2.16 0.19 -16.39
CA ILE A 271 1.53 1.22 -17.24
C ILE A 271 1.61 0.82 -18.73
N ARG A 272 2.77 0.34 -19.20
CA ARG A 272 3.00 -0.08 -20.59
C ARG A 272 2.18 -1.28 -21.03
N SER A 273 1.86 -2.20 -20.12
CA SER A 273 1.09 -3.41 -20.47
C SER A 273 -0.39 -3.14 -20.71
N MET A 274 -0.90 -1.95 -20.35
CA MET A 274 -2.30 -1.60 -20.55
C MET A 274 -2.57 -1.20 -21.99
N LYS A 275 -3.73 -1.59 -22.53
CA LYS A 275 -4.21 -1.12 -23.83
C LYS A 275 -4.65 0.35 -23.72
N PRO A 276 -4.08 1.28 -24.51
CA PRO A 276 -4.50 2.68 -24.51
C PRO A 276 -5.97 2.86 -24.91
N ALA A 277 -6.66 3.80 -24.26
CA ALA A 277 -8.02 4.25 -24.58
C ALA A 277 -8.03 5.51 -25.47
N GLY A 278 -6.89 6.20 -25.59
CA GLY A 278 -6.72 7.39 -26.43
C GLY A 278 -5.28 7.83 -26.56
N ALA A 279 -5.06 9.01 -27.12
CA ALA A 279 -3.75 9.57 -27.41
C ALA A 279 -3.68 11.07 -27.13
N LEU A 280 -2.52 11.53 -26.68
CA LEU A 280 -2.15 12.94 -26.54
C LEU A 280 -0.96 13.22 -27.46
N THR A 281 -1.07 14.25 -28.30
CA THR A 281 0.08 14.80 -29.01
C THR A 281 0.61 16.01 -28.24
N VAL A 282 1.94 16.07 -28.06
CA VAL A 282 2.61 17.11 -27.28
C VAL A 282 3.63 17.86 -28.13
N ASP A 283 3.92 19.11 -27.75
CA ASP A 283 4.92 19.92 -28.44
C ASP A 283 6.38 19.51 -28.09
N ALA A 284 7.35 20.16 -28.73
CA ALA A 284 8.77 19.90 -28.50
C ALA A 284 9.23 20.28 -27.08
N GLY A 285 8.62 21.31 -26.47
CA GLY A 285 8.93 21.77 -25.11
C GLY A 285 8.50 20.75 -24.06
N ALA A 286 7.28 20.22 -24.20
CA ALA A 286 6.76 19.11 -23.42
C ALA A 286 7.61 17.85 -23.64
N THR A 287 7.93 17.50 -24.88
CA THR A 287 8.82 16.36 -25.19
C THR A 287 10.14 16.45 -24.42
N ALA A 288 10.79 17.62 -24.44
CA ALA A 288 12.03 17.84 -23.70
C ALA A 288 11.83 17.81 -22.17
N ALA A 289 10.70 18.31 -21.66
CA ALA A 289 10.37 18.25 -20.23
C ALA A 289 10.13 16.81 -19.74
N LEU A 290 9.42 16.01 -20.55
CA LEU A 290 9.17 14.59 -20.32
C LEU A 290 10.49 13.80 -20.26
N ALA A 291 11.41 14.05 -21.20
CA ALA A 291 12.74 13.44 -21.20
C ALA A 291 13.55 13.76 -19.93
N ARG A 292 13.28 14.88 -19.26
CA ARG A 292 13.86 15.26 -17.96
C ARG A 292 13.09 14.74 -16.74
N GLY A 293 12.11 13.84 -16.95
CA GLY A 293 11.30 13.25 -15.88
C GLY A 293 10.30 14.20 -15.23
N LYS A 294 9.85 15.24 -15.95
CA LYS A 294 8.78 16.14 -15.48
C LYS A 294 7.40 15.58 -15.83
N SER A 295 6.37 16.05 -15.12
CA SER A 295 4.98 15.72 -15.41
C SER A 295 4.51 16.39 -16.72
N LEU A 296 3.53 15.80 -17.40
CA LEU A 296 2.87 16.42 -18.55
C LEU A 296 1.85 17.46 -18.06
N LEU A 297 2.07 18.72 -18.44
CA LEU A 297 1.15 19.83 -18.16
C LEU A 297 0.24 20.12 -19.38
N PRO A 298 -0.96 20.70 -19.17
CA PRO A 298 -1.86 21.06 -20.28
C PRO A 298 -1.24 21.99 -21.32
N ALA A 299 -0.39 22.92 -20.89
CA ALA A 299 0.25 23.91 -21.75
C ALA A 299 1.01 23.32 -22.94
N GLY A 300 1.53 22.10 -22.80
CA GLY A 300 2.33 21.44 -23.84
C GLY A 300 1.57 20.42 -24.68
N VAL A 301 0.24 20.33 -24.55
CA VAL A 301 -0.61 19.41 -25.33
C VAL A 301 -1.18 20.14 -26.54
N THR A 302 -0.98 19.57 -27.72
CA THR A 302 -1.40 20.15 -29.00
C THR A 302 -2.62 19.46 -29.60
N ASP A 303 -2.85 18.17 -29.28
CA ASP A 303 -4.02 17.42 -29.75
C ASP A 303 -4.42 16.31 -28.77
N VAL A 304 -5.72 15.96 -28.77
CA VAL A 304 -6.33 14.96 -27.89
C VAL A 304 -7.32 14.07 -28.65
N ALA A 305 -6.93 12.82 -28.87
CA ALA A 305 -7.69 11.84 -29.64
C ALA A 305 -8.25 10.70 -28.77
N GLY A 306 -9.41 10.16 -29.19
CA GLY A 306 -10.09 9.04 -28.53
C GLY A 306 -11.13 9.43 -27.49
N ALA A 307 -11.66 8.42 -26.79
CA ALA A 307 -12.64 8.57 -25.73
C ALA A 307 -12.11 7.84 -24.49
N PHE A 308 -11.84 8.61 -23.44
CA PHE A 308 -11.26 8.10 -22.20
C PHE A 308 -11.77 8.88 -21.00
N GLY A 309 -11.84 8.20 -19.87
CA GLY A 309 -12.14 8.75 -18.56
C GLY A 309 -10.89 9.04 -17.75
N ARG A 310 -11.10 9.55 -16.54
CA ARG A 310 -10.01 9.78 -15.58
C ARG A 310 -9.40 8.45 -15.17
N GLY A 311 -8.12 8.32 -15.43
CA GLY A 311 -7.27 7.21 -15.03
C GLY A 311 -6.99 6.20 -16.11
N ASP A 312 -7.62 6.36 -17.27
CA ASP A 312 -7.38 5.49 -18.40
C ASP A 312 -5.96 5.71 -18.96
N PRO A 313 -5.35 4.64 -19.49
CA PRO A 313 -4.09 4.75 -20.21
C PRO A 313 -4.29 5.51 -21.52
N VAL A 314 -3.42 6.50 -21.77
CA VAL A 314 -3.33 7.21 -23.05
C VAL A 314 -1.91 7.17 -23.57
N THR A 315 -1.74 7.02 -24.89
CA THR A 315 -0.43 7.18 -25.51
C THR A 315 -0.01 8.64 -25.50
N ILE A 316 1.29 8.88 -25.41
CA ILE A 316 1.91 10.21 -25.49
C ILE A 316 2.79 10.19 -26.74
N ALA A 317 2.52 11.08 -27.68
CA ALA A 317 3.29 11.23 -28.91
C ALA A 317 3.86 12.65 -29.01
N GLY A 318 5.12 12.76 -29.38
CA GLY A 318 5.76 14.03 -29.69
C GLY A 318 5.84 14.25 -31.20
N PRO A 319 6.47 15.36 -31.64
CA PRO A 319 6.59 15.69 -33.06
C PRO A 319 7.36 14.63 -33.88
N ALA A 320 8.25 13.87 -33.22
CA ALA A 320 9.07 12.83 -33.85
C ALA A 320 8.46 11.42 -33.75
N GLY A 321 7.26 11.26 -33.15
CA GLY A 321 6.60 9.97 -32.99
C GLY A 321 6.27 9.60 -31.53
N PRO A 322 6.00 8.32 -31.24
CA PRO A 322 5.55 7.88 -29.93
C PRO A 322 6.64 8.06 -28.87
N LEU A 323 6.26 8.63 -27.71
CA LEU A 323 7.14 8.83 -26.56
C LEU A 323 6.87 7.83 -25.43
N GLY A 324 5.65 7.31 -25.33
CA GLY A 324 5.29 6.38 -24.28
C GLY A 324 3.80 6.38 -23.97
N GLN A 325 3.47 6.02 -22.73
CA GLN A 325 2.10 5.92 -22.25
C GLN A 325 1.97 6.45 -20.82
N GLY A 326 0.80 6.98 -20.46
CA GLY A 326 0.54 7.41 -19.09
C GLY A 326 -0.92 7.37 -18.70
N LEU A 327 -1.19 7.52 -17.40
CA LEU A 327 -2.55 7.48 -16.85
C LEU A 327 -3.09 8.90 -16.69
N ILE A 328 -4.13 9.24 -17.44
CA ILE A 328 -4.63 10.60 -17.53
C ILE A 328 -5.46 11.01 -16.30
N ARG A 329 -5.34 12.25 -15.84
CA ARG A 329 -6.06 12.77 -14.66
C ARG A 329 -7.42 13.41 -14.99
N TYR A 330 -7.71 13.56 -16.28
CA TYR A 330 -8.86 14.26 -16.83
C TYR A 330 -9.60 13.36 -17.83
N THR A 331 -10.89 13.59 -18.01
CA THR A 331 -11.65 12.99 -19.11
C THR A 331 -11.19 13.56 -20.46
N ALA A 332 -11.52 12.90 -21.56
CA ALA A 332 -11.17 13.40 -22.90
C ALA A 332 -11.76 14.79 -23.19
N ALA A 333 -12.98 15.07 -22.73
CA ALA A 333 -13.61 16.39 -22.89
C ALA A 333 -12.86 17.48 -22.11
N GLU A 334 -12.54 17.21 -20.84
CA GLU A 334 -11.77 18.14 -20.00
C GLU A 334 -10.36 18.35 -20.57
N ALA A 335 -9.68 17.29 -21.00
CA ALA A 335 -8.34 17.36 -21.57
C ALA A 335 -8.30 18.21 -22.85
N ARG A 336 -9.32 18.13 -23.71
CA ARG A 336 -9.48 19.02 -24.88
C ARG A 336 -9.69 20.46 -24.46
N ALA A 337 -10.54 20.72 -23.46
CA ALA A 337 -10.85 22.06 -23.01
C ALA A 337 -9.62 22.80 -22.45
N ILE A 338 -8.70 22.08 -21.79
CA ILE A 338 -7.49 22.65 -21.18
C ILE A 338 -6.22 22.49 -22.01
N ALA A 339 -6.27 21.85 -23.19
CA ALA A 339 -5.11 21.68 -24.06
C ALA A 339 -4.52 23.05 -24.45
N GLY A 340 -3.20 23.20 -24.32
CA GLY A 340 -2.49 24.45 -24.58
C GLY A 340 -2.68 25.54 -23.51
N ARG A 341 -3.37 25.26 -22.39
CA ARG A 341 -3.66 26.25 -21.33
C ARG A 341 -2.71 26.15 -20.16
N GLN A 342 -2.55 27.24 -19.40
CA GLN A 342 -1.73 27.20 -18.19
C GLN A 342 -2.49 26.50 -17.06
N SER A 343 -1.77 25.90 -16.11
CA SER A 343 -2.39 25.21 -14.97
C SER A 343 -3.26 26.13 -14.10
N SER A 344 -2.99 27.44 -14.11
CA SER A 344 -3.81 28.47 -13.44
C SER A 344 -5.21 28.58 -14.03
N ASP A 345 -5.37 28.30 -15.31
CA ASP A 345 -6.60 28.55 -16.06
C ASP A 345 -7.60 27.40 -15.90
N ILE A 346 -7.16 26.26 -15.35
CA ILE A 346 -7.97 25.05 -15.24
C ILE A 346 -9.26 25.30 -14.44
N ALA A 347 -9.15 26.04 -13.35
CA ALA A 347 -10.30 26.30 -12.47
C ALA A 347 -11.40 27.10 -13.18
N GLU A 348 -11.01 28.09 -13.97
CA GLU A 348 -11.92 28.91 -14.76
C GLU A 348 -12.57 28.09 -15.88
N ILE A 349 -11.78 27.31 -16.62
CA ILE A 349 -12.24 26.55 -17.79
C ILE A 349 -13.16 25.39 -17.39
N LEU A 350 -12.82 24.67 -16.31
CA LEU A 350 -13.54 23.47 -15.90
C LEU A 350 -14.58 23.73 -14.79
N GLY A 351 -14.58 24.91 -14.19
CA GLY A 351 -15.49 25.27 -13.10
C GLY A 351 -15.15 24.63 -11.74
N TYR A 352 -13.95 24.06 -11.58
CA TYR A 352 -13.49 23.47 -10.31
C TYR A 352 -11.95 23.46 -10.23
N PRO A 353 -11.35 23.48 -9.02
CA PRO A 353 -9.89 23.40 -8.87
C PRO A 353 -9.36 22.05 -9.38
N GLY A 354 -8.65 22.07 -10.51
CA GLY A 354 -8.06 20.88 -11.12
C GLY A 354 -6.64 20.58 -10.62
N ARG A 355 -6.16 19.36 -10.93
CA ARG A 355 -4.76 18.97 -10.72
C ARG A 355 -3.88 19.63 -11.79
N ALA A 356 -2.79 20.30 -11.40
CA ALA A 356 -1.94 21.02 -12.36
C ALA A 356 -1.44 20.16 -13.55
N ALA A 357 -1.08 18.90 -13.30
CA ALA A 357 -0.62 17.97 -14.34
C ALA A 357 -1.77 17.16 -14.95
N LEU A 358 -1.75 17.02 -16.29
CA LEU A 358 -2.58 16.08 -17.05
C LEU A 358 -2.16 14.64 -16.76
N ILE A 359 -0.85 14.38 -16.76
CA ILE A 359 -0.25 13.10 -16.38
C ILE A 359 0.95 13.37 -15.48
N HIS A 360 0.98 12.73 -14.32
CA HIS A 360 2.10 12.88 -13.39
C HIS A 360 3.30 12.04 -13.82
N ARG A 361 4.52 12.48 -13.50
CA ARG A 361 5.75 11.72 -13.83
C ARG A 361 5.77 10.27 -13.32
N ASP A 362 5.18 10.01 -12.16
CA ASP A 362 5.09 8.67 -11.56
C ASP A 362 3.99 7.80 -12.20
N ASP A 363 3.24 8.40 -13.15
CA ASP A 363 2.08 7.83 -13.84
C ASP A 363 2.37 7.72 -15.34
N MET A 364 3.65 7.82 -15.72
CA MET A 364 4.13 7.72 -17.08
C MET A 364 5.17 6.61 -17.23
N ALA A 365 5.12 5.97 -18.37
CA ALA A 365 6.11 5.05 -18.86
C ALA A 365 6.57 5.53 -20.24
N LEU A 366 7.58 6.40 -20.19
CA LEU A 366 8.38 6.85 -21.34
C LEU A 366 9.44 5.80 -21.70
#